data_AF-W6N6Z3-F1
#
_entry.id   AF-W6N6Z3-F1
#
_cell.length_a   1.000
_cell.length_b   1.000
_cell.length_c   1.000
_cell.angle_alpha   90.00
_cell.angle_beta   90.00
_cell.angle_gamma   90.00
#
_symmetry.space_group_name_H-M   'P 1'
#
loop_
_entity.id
_entity.type
_entity.pdbx_description
1 polymer ?
#
loop_
_entity_poly.entity_id
_entity_poly.type
_entity_poly.pdbx_seq_one_letter_code
_entity_poly.pdbx_strand_id
1 'polypeptide(L)' 'MEENFINPQHNKDKDEEALNKAREMLIDGKTDKEIKEETGLRPKAVGRIQKEITKHF' A
#
# COMPACT_ATOMS: atom_id res chain seq x y z
N MET A 1 5.92 5.32 37.08
CA MET A 1 5.51 4.46 35.95
C MET A 1 5.55 5.35 34.72
N GLU A 2 6.66 5.31 33.98
CA GLU A 2 6.80 6.10 32.76
C GLU A 2 5.98 5.42 31.66
N GLU A 3 4.88 6.07 31.25
CA GLU A 3 4.09 5.65 30.10
C GLU A 3 4.90 5.94 28.84
N ASN A 4 5.56 4.91 28.32
CA ASN A 4 6.17 4.95 27.00
C ASN A 4 5.06 4.97 25.94
N PHE A 5 4.56 6.17 25.61
CA PHE A 5 3.81 6.42 24.39
C PHE A 5 4.74 6.20 23.19
N ILE A 6 4.75 4.98 22.67
CA ILE A 6 5.36 4.65 21.38
C ILE A 6 4.53 5.37 20.32
N ASN A 7 4.98 6.56 19.94
CA ASN A 7 4.48 7.26 18.78
C ASN A 7 4.80 6.39 17.56
N PRO A 8 3.83 5.80 16.84
CA PRO A 8 4.14 5.01 15.66
C PRO A 8 4.55 5.99 14.57
N GLN A 9 5.86 6.28 14.49
CA GLN A 9 6.43 6.92 13.32
C GLN A 9 6.10 6.03 12.13
N HIS A 10 5.07 6.44 11.37
CA HIS A 10 4.77 5.90 10.05
C HIS A 10 6.04 6.02 9.24
N ASN A 11 6.63 4.88 8.91
CA ASN A 11 7.86 4.77 8.16
C ASN A 11 7.51 5.09 6.70
N LYS A 12 7.34 6.39 6.39
CA LYS A 12 6.86 6.90 5.10
C LYS A 12 7.56 6.24 3.90
N ASP A 13 8.85 5.98 4.03
CA ASP A 13 9.67 5.40 2.97
C ASP A 13 9.29 3.94 2.66
N LYS A 14 8.92 3.16 3.68
CA LYS A 14 8.42 1.78 3.48
C LYS A 14 7.02 1.76 2.86
N ASP A 15 6.20 2.74 3.20
CA ASP A 15 4.86 2.86 2.65
C ASP A 15 4.93 3.22 1.16
N GLU A 16 5.86 4.08 0.74
CA GLU A 16 6.01 4.51 -0.66
C GLU A 16 6.49 3.36 -1.58
N GLU A 17 7.46 2.56 -1.14
CA GLU A 17 7.92 1.38 -1.89
C GLU A 17 6.80 0.35 -2.08
N ALA A 18 6.04 0.06 -1.02
CA ALA A 18 4.89 -0.83 -1.08
C ALA A 18 3.78 -0.32 -2.01
N LEU A 19 3.53 1.00 -2.01
CA LEU A 19 2.56 1.64 -2.91
C LEU A 19 2.99 1.57 -4.37
N ASN A 20 4.27 1.83 -4.67
CA ASN A 20 4.81 1.76 -6.02
C ASN A 20 4.75 0.32 -6.56
N LYS A 21 5.15 -0.66 -5.74
CA LYS A 21 5.08 -2.08 -6.11
C LYS A 21 3.64 -2.55 -6.34
N ALA A 22 2.70 -2.12 -5.50
CA ALA A 22 1.28 -2.41 -5.71
C ALA A 22 0.72 -1.78 -7.00
N ARG A 23 1.19 -0.58 -7.37
CA ARG A 23 0.81 0.08 -8.63
C ARG A 23 1.31 -0.71 -9.84
N GLU A 24 2.56 -1.16 -9.85
CA GLU A 24 3.11 -2.01 -10.91
C GLU A 24 2.33 -3.34 -11.03
N MET A 25 2.10 -4.02 -9.90
CA MET A 25 1.33 -5.27 -9.87
C MET A 25 -0.11 -5.10 -10.38
N LEU A 26 -0.78 -3.98 -10.06
CA LEU A 26 -2.12 -3.69 -10.59
C LEU A 26 -2.12 -3.50 -12.11
N ILE A 27 -1.08 -2.84 -12.66
CA ILE A 27 -0.92 -2.66 -14.10
C ILE A 27 -0.67 -4.02 -14.78
N ASP A 28 0.09 -4.90 -14.13
CA ASP A 28 0.34 -6.28 -14.57
C ASP A 28 -0.88 -7.21 -14.46
N GLY A 29 -2.02 -6.71 -13.93
CA GLY A 29 -3.25 -7.47 -13.80
C GLY A 29 -3.30 -8.41 -12.60
N LYS A 30 -2.43 -8.19 -11.60
CA LYS A 30 -2.46 -8.95 -10.33
C LYS A 30 -3.70 -8.64 -9.51
N THR A 31 -4.12 -9.64 -8.73
CA THR A 31 -5.29 -9.53 -7.86
C THR A 31 -4.94 -8.83 -6.54
N ASP A 32 -5.93 -8.22 -5.91
CA ASP A 32 -5.80 -7.59 -4.57
C ASP A 32 -5.21 -8.53 -3.52
N LYS A 33 -5.46 -9.85 -3.66
CA LYS A 33 -4.94 -10.87 -2.75
C LYS A 33 -3.43 -11.02 -2.92
N GLU A 34 -2.95 -11.20 -4.15
CA GLU A 34 -1.51 -11.29 -4.46
C GLU A 34 -0.78 -10.01 -4.03
N ILE A 35 -1.37 -8.85 -4.31
CA ILE A 35 -0.80 -7.56 -3.92
C ILE A 35 -0.69 -7.45 -2.41
N LYS A 36 -1.71 -7.86 -1.65
CA LYS A 36 -1.67 -7.86 -0.19
C LYS A 36 -0.60 -8.81 0.36
N GLU A 37 -0.48 -10.00 -0.21
CA GLU A 37 0.54 -10.98 0.21
C GLU A 37 1.96 -10.46 -0.05
N GLU A 38 2.18 -9.76 -1.17
CA GLU A 38 3.50 -9.26 -1.56
C GLU A 38 3.88 -7.92 -0.90
N THR A 39 2.92 -7.01 -0.75
CA THR A 39 3.17 -5.62 -0.28
C THR A 39 2.72 -5.37 1.16
N GLY A 40 1.93 -6.27 1.75
CA GLY A 40 1.33 -6.08 3.06
C GLY A 40 0.26 -4.98 3.10
N LEU A 41 -0.06 -4.35 1.97
CA LEU A 41 -1.02 -3.25 1.92
C LEU A 41 -2.44 -3.73 2.26
N ARG A 42 -3.18 -2.83 2.91
CA ARG A 42 -4.61 -3.06 3.16
C ARG A 42 -5.37 -3.00 1.83
N PRO A 43 -6.42 -3.82 1.64
CA PRO A 43 -7.26 -3.78 0.44
C PRO A 43 -7.80 -2.38 0.10
N LYS A 44 -8.11 -1.57 1.13
CA LYS A 44 -8.55 -0.18 0.95
C LYS A 44 -7.47 0.72 0.32
N ALA A 45 -6.20 0.47 0.58
CA ALA A 45 -5.09 1.20 -0.03
C ALA A 45 -4.93 0.77 -1.50
N VAL A 46 -4.92 -0.53 -1.76
CA VAL A 46 -4.89 -1.09 -3.13
C VAL A 46 -6.03 -0.52 -3.99
N GLY A 47 -7.26 -0.51 -3.47
CA GLY A 47 -8.41 0.06 -4.18
C GLY A 47 -8.34 1.57 -4.42
N ARG A 48 -7.54 2.34 -3.66
CA ARG A 48 -7.26 3.75 -3.96
C ARG A 48 -6.31 3.86 -5.15
N ILE A 49 -5.24 3.06 -5.15
CA ILE A 49 -4.26 3.03 -6.25
C ILE A 49 -4.96 2.63 -7.56
N GLN A 50 -5.79 1.60 -7.52
CA GLN A 50 -6.55 1.16 -8.69
C GLN A 50 -7.42 2.30 -9.25
N LYS A 51 -8.13 3.04 -8.39
CA LYS A 51 -8.94 4.20 -8.79
C LYS A 51 -8.08 5.31 -9.41
N GLU A 52 -6.92 5.60 -8.82
CA GLU A 52 -5.98 6.57 -9.39
C GLU A 52 -5.51 6.15 -10.78
N ILE A 53 -5.10 4.89 -10.95
CA ILE A 53 -4.72 4.35 -12.27
C ILE A 53 -5.87 4.55 -13.26
N THR A 54 -7.09 4.10 -12.93
CA THR A 54 -8.27 4.22 -13.81
C THR A 54 -8.71 5.65 -14.09
N LYS A 55 -8.27 6.64 -13.32
CA LYS A 55 -8.59 8.06 -13.58
C LYS A 55 -7.73 8.64 -14.70
N HIS A 56 -6.57 8.04 -14.96
CA HIS A 56 -5.62 8.50 -15.97
C HIS A 56 -5.82 7.82 -17.34
N PHE A 57 -6.72 6.85 -17.44
CA PHE A 57 -7.11 6.14 -18.65
C PHE A 57 -8.60 6.36 -18.93
#